data_AF-A0A7W9FW01-F1
#
_entry.id   AF-A0A7W9FW01-F1
#
_cell.length_a   1.000
_cell.length_b   1.000
_cell.length_c   1.000
_cell.angle_alpha   90.00
_cell.angle_beta   90.00
_cell.angle_gamma   90.00
#
_symmetry.space_group_name_H-M   'P 1'
#
loop_
_entity.id
_entity.type
_entity.pdbx_description
1 polymer ?
#
loop_
_entity_poly.entity_id
_entity_poly.type
_entity_poly.pdbx_seq_one_letter_code
_entity_poly.pdbx_strand_id
1 'polypeptide(L)'
;MDKYRIALTEAEEALVSKIDLRLSHRNHDEAHAAYNANAEPILALLASLSERDGVPPQRVRYWNDVEYNPGRIKASRKGGFERNNCRGEDIYTHPNFIKHLRYILLGADLPEALILDFEEQAGNPEWVSLSDAIPLGKHARKLVRQYGLEAHQASEEFFKLCLDMGLSLSVALSTMKAVKQAR
;
A
#
# COMPACT_ATOMS: atom_id res chain seq x y z
N MET A 1 -7.94 6.03 12.83
CA MET A 1 -7.28 7.26 12.38
C MET A 1 -6.96 7.20 10.90
N ASP A 2 -7.21 8.31 10.20
CA ASP A 2 -6.76 8.60 8.83
C ASP A 2 -5.29 9.08 8.77
N LYS A 3 -4.43 8.67 9.71
CA LYS A 3 -3.07 9.28 9.87
C LYS A 3 -2.25 9.25 8.58
N TYR A 4 -2.35 8.14 7.86
CA TYR A 4 -1.66 7.94 6.59
C TYR A 4 -2.58 8.11 5.37
N ARG A 5 -3.83 8.53 5.57
CA ARG A 5 -4.68 8.94 4.44
C ARG A 5 -4.09 10.21 3.85
N ILE A 6 -3.96 10.27 2.53
CA ILE A 6 -3.52 11.50 1.87
C ILE A 6 -4.59 12.58 2.03
N ALA A 7 -4.18 13.84 2.15
CA ALA A 7 -5.12 14.95 2.12
C ALA A 7 -5.71 15.06 0.71
N LEU A 8 -7.04 14.99 0.61
CA LEU A 8 -7.80 15.13 -0.63
C LEU A 8 -8.54 16.46 -0.65
N THR A 9 -8.66 17.05 -1.84
CA THR A 9 -9.56 18.20 -2.05
C THR A 9 -11.02 17.74 -2.04
N GLU A 10 -11.97 18.66 -1.89
CA GLU A 10 -13.41 18.33 -1.96
C GLU A 10 -13.79 17.63 -3.29
N ALA A 11 -13.19 18.06 -4.40
CA ALA A 11 -13.40 17.45 -5.70
C ALA A 11 -12.85 16.02 -5.77
N GLU A 12 -11.68 15.78 -5.18
CA GLU A 12 -11.08 14.45 -5.12
C GLU A 12 -11.85 13.51 -4.18
N GLU A 13 -12.34 13.99 -3.03
CA GLU A 13 -13.22 13.20 -2.15
C GLU A 13 -14.51 12.81 -2.88
N ALA A 14 -15.09 13.72 -3.66
CA ALA A 14 -16.25 13.40 -4.50
C ALA A 14 -15.94 12.33 -5.56
N LEU A 15 -14.72 12.28 -6.10
CA LEU A 15 -14.29 11.19 -6.98
C LEU A 15 -14.12 9.89 -6.21
N VAL A 16 -13.44 9.91 -5.06
CA VAL A 16 -13.22 8.74 -4.21
C VAL A 16 -14.54 8.10 -3.76
N SER A 17 -15.57 8.91 -3.45
CA SER A 17 -16.89 8.39 -3.07
C SER A 17 -17.60 7.58 -4.16
N LYS A 18 -17.19 7.77 -5.43
CA LYS A 18 -17.73 7.04 -6.59
C LYS A 18 -16.95 5.76 -6.90
N ILE A 19 -15.75 5.61 -6.32
CA ILE A 19 -14.87 4.47 -6.59
C ILE A 19 -15.19 3.34 -5.61
N ASP A 20 -15.50 2.17 -6.15
CA ASP A 20 -15.57 0.94 -5.38
C ASP A 20 -14.15 0.44 -5.04
N LEU A 21 -13.71 0.69 -3.80
CA LEU A 21 -12.41 0.27 -3.27
C LEU A 21 -12.42 -1.15 -2.67
N ARG A 22 -13.49 -1.94 -2.84
CA ARG A 22 -13.54 -3.32 -2.31
C ARG A 22 -12.60 -4.23 -3.09
N LEU A 23 -11.93 -5.12 -2.37
CA LEU A 23 -11.02 -6.13 -2.96
C LEU A 23 -11.73 -7.42 -3.36
N SER A 24 -12.95 -7.63 -2.88
CA SER A 24 -13.77 -8.80 -3.19
C SER A 24 -15.23 -8.41 -3.35
N HIS A 25 -15.88 -9.10 -4.27
CA HIS A 25 -17.30 -8.96 -4.61
C HIS A 25 -17.99 -10.31 -4.46
N ARG A 26 -19.32 -10.32 -4.33
CA ARG A 26 -20.07 -11.56 -4.09
C ARG A 26 -20.06 -12.49 -5.30
N ASN A 27 -20.05 -11.91 -6.49
CA ASN A 27 -20.09 -12.63 -7.76
C ASN A 27 -19.39 -11.84 -8.88
N HIS A 28 -19.27 -12.50 -10.04
CA HIS A 28 -18.61 -11.93 -11.21
C HIS A 28 -19.34 -10.69 -11.76
N ASP A 29 -20.68 -10.68 -11.74
CA ASP A 29 -21.47 -9.57 -12.28
C ASP A 29 -21.27 -8.29 -11.47
N GLU A 30 -21.22 -8.39 -10.14
CA GLU A 30 -20.92 -7.28 -9.25
C GLU A 30 -19.48 -6.78 -9.45
N ALA A 31 -18.52 -7.68 -9.59
CA ALA A 31 -17.12 -7.32 -9.87
C ALA A 31 -16.99 -6.60 -11.23
N HIS A 32 -17.70 -7.08 -12.25
CA HIS A 32 -17.68 -6.48 -13.58
C HIS A 32 -18.35 -5.10 -13.60
N ALA A 33 -19.47 -4.93 -12.89
CA ALA A 33 -20.14 -3.64 -12.71
C ALA A 33 -19.22 -2.63 -12.00
N ALA A 34 -18.55 -3.05 -10.92
CA ALA A 34 -17.59 -2.22 -10.20
C ALA A 34 -16.40 -1.81 -11.09
N TYR A 35 -15.84 -2.76 -11.86
CA TYR A 35 -14.78 -2.47 -12.82
C TYR A 35 -15.17 -1.38 -13.82
N ASN A 36 -16.34 -1.51 -14.45
CA ASN A 36 -16.81 -0.53 -15.43
C ASN A 36 -17.09 0.85 -14.78
N ALA A 37 -17.68 0.87 -13.59
CA ALA A 37 -17.97 2.12 -12.87
C ALA A 37 -16.71 2.82 -12.35
N ASN A 38 -15.65 2.08 -12.06
CA ASN A 38 -14.41 2.62 -11.49
C ASN A 38 -13.49 3.29 -12.51
N ALA A 39 -13.59 2.96 -13.80
CA ALA A 39 -12.61 3.37 -14.80
C ALA A 39 -12.44 4.90 -14.88
N GLU A 40 -13.53 5.63 -15.14
CA GLU A 40 -13.51 7.10 -15.27
C GLU A 40 -13.11 7.82 -13.95
N PRO A 41 -13.72 7.54 -12.78
CA PRO A 41 -13.37 8.26 -11.56
C PRO A 41 -11.94 8.00 -11.09
N ILE A 42 -11.37 6.81 -11.33
CA ILE A 42 -9.96 6.53 -11.01
C ILE A 42 -9.04 7.39 -11.87
N LEU A 43 -9.26 7.46 -13.18
CA LEU A 43 -8.42 8.25 -14.08
C LEU A 43 -8.48 9.74 -13.72
N ALA A 44 -9.69 10.27 -13.47
CA ALA A 44 -9.87 11.65 -13.04
C ALA A 44 -9.17 11.95 -11.69
N LEU A 45 -9.26 11.02 -10.72
CA LEU A 45 -8.60 11.17 -9.43
C LEU A 45 -7.07 11.19 -9.58
N LEU A 46 -6.51 10.25 -10.36
CA LEU A 46 -5.07 10.18 -10.57
C LEU A 46 -4.53 11.40 -11.31
N ALA A 47 -5.28 11.94 -12.27
CA ALA A 47 -4.92 13.19 -12.95
C ALA A 47 -4.86 14.36 -11.95
N SER A 48 -5.93 14.57 -11.18
CA SER A 48 -5.99 15.62 -10.13
C SER A 48 -4.84 15.50 -9.12
N LEU A 49 -4.58 14.28 -8.63
CA LEU A 49 -3.48 14.03 -7.70
C LEU A 49 -2.11 14.32 -8.32
N SER A 50 -1.92 13.97 -9.59
CA SER A 50 -0.67 14.21 -10.31
C SER A 50 -0.41 15.68 -10.59
N GLU A 51 -1.44 16.49 -10.85
CA GLU A 51 -1.31 17.93 -11.13
C GLU A 51 -0.77 18.72 -9.93
N ARG A 52 -1.02 18.24 -8.71
CA ARG A 52 -0.64 18.90 -7.47
C ARG A 52 0.43 18.17 -6.65
N ASP A 53 1.04 17.13 -7.21
CA ASP A 53 1.96 16.24 -6.50
C ASP A 53 1.37 15.70 -5.17
N GLY A 54 0.08 15.33 -5.19
CA GLY A 54 -0.69 14.98 -3.99
C GLY A 54 -0.34 13.62 -3.37
N VAL A 55 0.39 12.77 -4.08
CA VAL A 55 0.81 11.43 -3.60
C VAL A 55 2.20 11.52 -2.96
N PRO A 56 2.37 11.06 -1.70
CA PRO A 56 3.68 11.05 -1.05
C PRO A 56 4.76 10.32 -1.89
N PRO A 57 5.99 10.86 -1.97
CA PRO A 57 7.05 10.30 -2.83
C PRO A 57 7.35 8.82 -2.59
N GLN A 58 7.26 8.35 -1.34
CA GLN A 58 7.46 6.95 -0.98
C GLN A 58 6.41 6.02 -1.61
N ARG A 59 5.17 6.49 -1.79
CA ARG A 59 4.10 5.72 -2.45
C ARG A 59 4.25 5.72 -3.96
N VAL A 60 4.73 6.82 -4.53
CA VAL A 60 5.12 6.89 -5.95
C VAL A 60 6.25 5.88 -6.24
N ARG A 61 7.26 5.79 -5.36
CA ARG A 61 8.33 4.78 -5.45
C ARG A 61 7.80 3.36 -5.28
N TYR A 62 6.94 3.12 -4.30
CA TYR A 62 6.28 1.81 -4.13
C TYR A 62 5.64 1.27 -5.42
N TRP A 63 5.06 2.17 -6.21
CA TRP A 63 4.41 1.85 -7.48
C TRP A 63 5.39 1.66 -8.65
N ASN A 64 6.34 2.58 -8.81
CA ASN A 64 7.18 2.68 -10.01
C ASN A 64 8.56 2.06 -9.89
N ASP A 65 9.08 1.86 -8.68
CA ASP A 65 10.44 1.38 -8.42
C ASP A 65 10.49 -0.15 -8.29
N VAL A 66 11.49 -0.75 -8.94
CA VAL A 66 11.75 -2.19 -8.91
C VAL A 66 12.24 -2.63 -7.52
N GLU A 67 13.01 -1.79 -6.82
CA GLU A 67 13.55 -2.13 -5.50
C GLU A 67 12.46 -2.23 -4.42
N TYR A 68 11.34 -1.55 -4.64
CA TYR A 68 10.19 -1.53 -3.72
C TYR A 68 9.26 -2.73 -3.92
N ASN A 69 9.48 -3.56 -4.95
CA ASN A 69 8.73 -4.78 -5.20
C ASN A 69 9.59 -6.04 -4.97
N PRO A 70 10.01 -6.31 -3.72
CA PRO A 70 10.92 -7.41 -3.41
C PRO A 70 10.26 -8.75 -3.71
N GLY A 71 10.83 -9.48 -4.66
CA GLY A 71 10.32 -10.79 -5.04
C GLY A 71 11.09 -11.39 -6.20
N ARG A 72 10.55 -12.50 -6.71
CA ARG A 72 11.13 -13.18 -7.89
C ARG A 72 10.98 -12.34 -9.16
N ILE A 73 9.96 -11.50 -9.22
CA ILE A 73 9.66 -10.65 -10.37
C ILE A 73 10.56 -9.42 -10.31
N LYS A 74 11.48 -9.30 -11.29
CA LYS A 74 12.36 -8.14 -11.45
C LYS A 74 11.65 -7.01 -12.21
N ALA A 75 10.55 -6.52 -11.64
CA ALA A 75 9.80 -5.40 -12.18
C ALA A 75 9.13 -4.63 -11.03
N SER A 76 8.89 -3.34 -11.24
CA SER A 76 8.04 -2.56 -10.35
C SER A 76 6.61 -3.09 -10.37
N ARG A 77 5.76 -2.60 -9.47
CA ARG A 77 4.34 -3.00 -9.46
C ARG A 77 3.66 -2.61 -10.76
N LYS A 78 3.91 -1.39 -11.25
CA LYS A 78 3.50 -0.95 -12.60
C LYS A 78 4.06 -1.85 -13.70
N GLY A 79 5.36 -2.15 -13.67
CA GLY A 79 6.01 -3.01 -14.65
C GLY A 79 5.43 -4.43 -14.70
N GLY A 80 4.84 -4.92 -13.60
CA GLY A 80 4.09 -6.17 -13.56
C GLY A 80 2.90 -6.20 -14.51
N PHE A 81 2.18 -5.08 -14.66
CA PHE A 81 1.08 -4.94 -15.62
C PHE A 81 1.60 -4.86 -17.06
N GLU A 82 2.64 -4.07 -17.28
CA GLU A 82 3.25 -3.87 -18.60
C GLU A 82 3.79 -5.17 -19.20
N ARG A 83 4.35 -6.05 -18.36
CA ARG A 83 4.79 -7.40 -18.73
C ARG A 83 3.65 -8.30 -19.20
N ASN A 84 2.43 -8.05 -18.74
CA ASN A 84 1.22 -8.77 -19.15
C ASN A 84 0.47 -8.03 -20.26
N ASN A 85 1.16 -7.14 -21.00
CA ASN A 85 0.63 -6.35 -22.10
C ASN A 85 -0.51 -5.39 -21.73
N CYS A 86 -0.63 -5.03 -20.44
CA CYS A 86 -1.52 -3.98 -19.95
C CYS A 86 -0.73 -2.68 -19.82
N ARG A 87 -1.09 -1.64 -20.59
CA ARG A 87 -0.27 -0.44 -20.80
C ARG A 87 -1.10 0.83 -20.73
N GLY A 88 -0.45 1.95 -20.43
CA GLY A 88 -1.11 3.26 -20.41
C GLY A 88 -2.23 3.31 -19.37
N GLU A 89 -3.38 3.85 -19.77
CA GLU A 89 -4.56 4.00 -18.91
C GLU A 89 -5.17 2.66 -18.49
N ASP A 90 -5.02 1.61 -19.32
CA ASP A 90 -5.53 0.27 -19.01
C ASP A 90 -4.98 -0.28 -17.70
N ILE A 91 -3.77 0.14 -17.31
CA ILE A 91 -3.16 -0.26 -16.03
C ILE A 91 -4.01 0.23 -14.86
N TYR A 92 -4.52 1.46 -14.94
CA TYR A 92 -5.21 2.13 -13.85
C TYR A 92 -6.70 1.76 -13.80
N THR A 93 -7.28 1.34 -14.91
CA THR A 93 -8.64 0.82 -14.95
C THR A 93 -8.71 -0.66 -14.60
N HIS A 94 -7.60 -1.41 -14.72
CA HIS A 94 -7.54 -2.84 -14.43
C HIS A 94 -8.00 -3.17 -12.98
N PRO A 95 -8.81 -4.23 -12.74
CA PRO A 95 -9.33 -4.56 -11.41
C PRO A 95 -8.26 -4.73 -10.33
N ASN A 96 -7.14 -5.39 -10.67
CA ASN A 96 -6.00 -5.56 -9.75
C ASN A 96 -5.26 -4.25 -9.37
N PHE A 97 -5.57 -3.11 -10.00
CA PHE A 97 -5.02 -1.82 -9.59
C PHE A 97 -5.63 -1.33 -8.27
N ILE A 98 -6.85 -1.73 -7.93
CA ILE A 98 -7.57 -1.25 -6.74
C ILE A 98 -6.78 -1.44 -5.44
N LYS A 99 -6.08 -2.56 -5.27
CA LYS A 99 -5.23 -2.78 -4.08
C LYS A 99 -4.07 -1.78 -3.97
N HIS A 100 -3.55 -1.31 -5.09
CA HIS A 100 -2.49 -0.31 -5.14
C HIS A 100 -3.07 1.08 -4.90
N LEU A 101 -4.23 1.38 -5.50
CA LEU A 101 -4.97 2.62 -5.25
C LEU A 101 -5.34 2.77 -3.77
N ARG A 102 -5.83 1.70 -3.12
CA ARG A 102 -6.10 1.70 -1.67
C ARG A 102 -4.89 2.15 -0.86
N TYR A 103 -3.71 1.59 -1.14
CA TYR A 103 -2.49 2.00 -0.44
C TYR A 103 -2.09 3.44 -0.77
N ILE A 104 -2.17 3.84 -2.04
CA ILE A 104 -1.88 5.21 -2.48
C ILE A 104 -2.72 6.23 -1.69
N LEU A 105 -4.01 5.95 -1.49
CA LEU A 105 -4.95 6.86 -0.84
C LEU A 105 -4.93 6.74 0.69
N LEU A 106 -4.99 5.52 1.22
CA LEU A 106 -5.31 5.25 2.63
C LEU A 106 -4.09 4.88 3.48
N GLY A 107 -3.00 4.43 2.86
CA GLY A 107 -1.86 3.84 3.56
C GLY A 107 -2.04 2.35 3.87
N ALA A 108 -1.25 1.85 4.82
CA ALA A 108 -1.25 0.44 5.20
C ALA A 108 -2.58 0.00 5.80
N ASP A 109 -3.08 -1.17 5.39
CA ASP A 109 -4.35 -1.75 5.84
C ASP A 109 -4.12 -2.60 7.12
N LEU A 110 -3.82 -1.92 8.22
CA LEU A 110 -3.57 -2.53 9.54
C LEU A 110 -4.49 -1.95 10.61
N PRO A 111 -4.84 -2.71 11.66
CA PRO A 111 -5.59 -2.19 12.80
C PRO A 111 -4.88 -0.97 13.42
N GLU A 112 -5.65 0.07 13.75
CA GLU A 112 -5.12 1.32 14.30
C GLU A 112 -4.28 1.11 15.56
N ALA A 113 -4.77 0.28 16.50
CA ALA A 113 -4.04 -0.04 17.71
C ALA A 113 -2.71 -0.75 17.44
N LEU A 114 -2.62 -1.53 16.34
CA LEU A 114 -1.38 -2.17 15.91
C LEU A 114 -0.41 -1.15 15.32
N ILE A 115 -0.90 -0.21 14.50
CA ILE A 115 -0.08 0.88 13.94
C ILE A 115 0.55 1.69 15.07
N LEU A 116 -0.26 2.13 16.04
CA LEU A 116 0.22 2.94 17.17
C LEU A 116 1.28 2.20 18.02
N ASP A 117 1.06 0.91 18.32
CA ASP A 117 2.03 0.09 19.06
C ASP A 117 3.35 -0.09 18.27
N PHE A 118 3.25 -0.27 16.95
CA PHE A 118 4.44 -0.38 16.11
C PHE A 118 5.21 0.94 16.00
N GLU A 119 4.51 2.07 15.89
CA GLU A 119 5.10 3.41 15.87
C GLU A 119 5.81 3.75 17.18
N GLU A 120 5.17 3.45 18.32
CA GLU A 120 5.77 3.63 19.64
C GLU A 120 7.08 2.83 19.76
N GLN A 121 7.09 1.58 19.28
CA GLN A 121 8.28 0.75 19.28
C GLN A 121 9.39 1.28 18.35
N ALA A 122 9.04 1.92 17.24
CA ALA A 122 10.01 2.52 16.32
C ALA A 122 10.57 3.85 16.82
N GLY A 123 9.81 4.60 17.62
CA GLY A 123 10.22 5.92 18.08
C GLY A 123 10.34 6.90 16.93
N ASN A 124 11.38 7.74 16.94
CA ASN A 124 11.62 8.70 15.86
C ASN A 124 12.19 8.00 14.61
N PRO A 125 11.48 8.00 13.47
CA PRO A 125 11.92 7.36 12.23
C PRO A 125 13.31 7.79 11.74
N GLU A 126 13.71 9.04 12.00
CA GLU A 126 15.04 9.57 11.61
C GLU A 126 16.20 8.90 12.33
N TRP A 127 15.95 8.29 13.49
CA TRP A 127 16.96 7.60 14.29
C TRP A 127 16.97 6.09 14.06
N VAL A 128 16.01 5.57 13.31
CA VAL A 128 15.90 4.14 13.03
C VAL A 128 16.93 3.73 11.98
N SER A 129 17.85 2.86 12.38
CA SER A 129 18.89 2.31 11.54
C SER A 129 18.60 0.86 11.14
N LEU A 130 19.46 0.27 10.29
CA LEU A 130 19.36 -1.15 9.95
C LEU A 130 19.50 -2.07 11.18
N SER A 131 20.25 -1.64 12.21
CA SER A 131 20.42 -2.40 13.45
C SER A 131 19.09 -2.57 14.20
N ASP A 132 18.20 -1.58 14.08
CA ASP A 132 16.88 -1.56 14.72
C ASP A 132 15.84 -2.41 13.97
N ALA A 133 16.15 -2.84 12.74
CA ALA A 133 15.25 -3.67 11.96
C ALA A 133 14.99 -5.05 12.59
N ILE A 134 15.95 -5.59 13.35
CA ILE A 134 15.79 -6.87 14.06
C ILE A 134 14.75 -6.77 15.18
N PRO A 135 14.89 -5.85 16.17
CA PRO A 135 13.87 -5.67 17.20
C PRO A 135 12.51 -5.27 16.61
N LEU A 136 12.47 -4.38 15.61
CA LEU A 136 11.22 -4.02 14.91
C LEU A 136 10.55 -5.22 14.25
N GLY A 137 11.30 -6.04 13.52
CA GLY A 137 10.77 -7.25 12.91
C GLY A 137 10.29 -8.28 13.94
N LYS A 138 10.92 -8.36 15.12
CA LYS A 138 10.44 -9.20 16.23
C LYS A 138 9.10 -8.67 16.78
N HIS A 139 8.98 -7.36 16.95
CA HIS A 139 7.74 -6.73 17.41
C HIS A 139 6.61 -6.88 16.40
N ALA A 140 6.86 -6.63 15.11
CA ALA A 140 5.90 -6.85 14.04
C ALA A 140 5.35 -8.29 14.04
N ARG A 141 6.23 -9.30 14.20
CA ARG A 141 5.79 -10.71 14.33
C ARG A 141 4.93 -10.96 15.57
N LYS A 142 5.22 -10.31 16.69
CA LYS A 142 4.40 -10.40 17.91
C LYS A 142 3.00 -9.84 17.63
N LEU A 143 2.92 -8.67 16.98
CA LEU A 143 1.67 -8.03 16.59
C LEU A 143 0.85 -8.90 15.63
N VAL A 144 1.48 -9.49 14.62
CA VAL A 144 0.82 -10.43 13.67
C VAL A 144 0.12 -11.56 14.42
N ARG A 145 0.81 -12.18 15.40
CA ARG A 145 0.21 -13.26 16.21
C ARG A 145 -0.90 -12.77 17.12
N GLN A 146 -0.67 -11.63 17.80
CA GLN A 146 -1.63 -11.05 18.74
C GLN A 146 -2.96 -10.71 18.06
N TYR A 147 -2.90 -10.19 16.83
CA TYR A 147 -4.08 -9.80 16.06
C TYR A 147 -4.57 -10.91 15.12
N GLY A 148 -3.96 -12.10 15.12
CA GLY A 148 -4.35 -13.23 14.29
C GLY A 148 -4.26 -12.96 12.78
N LEU A 149 -3.32 -12.11 12.35
CA LEU A 149 -3.17 -11.71 10.96
C LEU A 149 -2.48 -12.80 10.13
N GLU A 150 -2.86 -12.93 8.87
CA GLU A 150 -2.19 -13.83 7.93
C GLU A 150 -0.82 -13.25 7.56
N ALA A 151 0.25 -14.03 7.77
CA ALA A 151 1.63 -13.55 7.70
C ALA A 151 2.02 -13.01 6.31
N HIS A 152 1.53 -13.62 5.23
CA HIS A 152 1.83 -13.18 3.88
C HIS A 152 1.20 -11.80 3.59
N GLN A 153 -0.08 -11.62 3.88
CA GLN A 153 -0.78 -10.33 3.75
C GLN A 153 -0.18 -9.27 4.68
N ALA A 154 -0.02 -9.59 5.97
CA ALA A 154 0.53 -8.66 6.95
C ALA A 154 1.95 -8.20 6.57
N SER A 155 2.76 -9.06 5.95
CA SER A 155 4.12 -8.67 5.56
C SER A 155 4.14 -7.51 4.58
N GLU A 156 3.20 -7.44 3.63
CA GLU A 156 3.11 -6.32 2.70
C GLU A 156 2.56 -5.07 3.39
N GLU A 157 1.61 -5.22 4.33
CA GLU A 157 1.08 -4.07 5.07
C GLU A 157 2.11 -3.47 6.05
N PHE A 158 2.95 -4.27 6.71
CA PHE A 158 4.08 -3.75 7.49
C PHE A 158 5.14 -3.08 6.61
N PHE A 159 5.39 -3.59 5.39
CA PHE A 159 6.28 -2.92 4.45
C PHE A 159 5.76 -1.52 4.11
N LYS A 160 4.47 -1.42 3.74
CA LYS A 160 3.76 -0.17 3.48
C LYS A 160 3.82 0.79 4.68
N LEU A 161 3.55 0.30 5.88
CA LEU A 161 3.61 1.10 7.10
C LEU A 161 5.01 1.68 7.34
N CYS A 162 6.07 0.88 7.18
CA CYS A 162 7.44 1.36 7.31
C CYS A 162 7.76 2.49 6.32
N LEU A 163 7.27 2.39 5.07
CA LEU A 163 7.45 3.46 4.08
C LEU A 163 6.71 4.74 4.50
N ASP A 164 5.46 4.60 4.95
CA ASP A 164 4.64 5.72 5.41
C ASP A 164 5.19 6.40 6.67
N MET A 165 5.86 5.64 7.54
CA MET A 165 6.63 6.16 8.67
C MET A 165 7.92 6.88 8.26
N GLY A 166 8.34 6.79 6.99
CA GLY A 166 9.60 7.37 6.51
C GLY A 166 10.84 6.52 6.83
N LEU A 167 10.67 5.25 7.20
CA LEU A 167 11.79 4.35 7.43
C LEU A 167 12.51 4.02 6.11
N SER A 168 13.81 3.79 6.20
CA SER A 168 14.61 3.41 5.03
C SER A 168 14.10 2.11 4.38
N LEU A 169 14.29 1.98 3.07
CA LEU A 169 13.87 0.79 2.32
C LEU A 169 14.49 -0.50 2.91
N SER A 170 15.73 -0.46 3.36
CA SER A 170 16.41 -1.63 3.96
C SER A 170 15.72 -2.09 5.26
N VAL A 171 15.29 -1.16 6.11
CA VAL A 171 14.52 -1.46 7.33
C VAL A 171 13.14 -2.02 6.98
N ALA A 172 12.45 -1.40 6.00
CA ALA A 172 11.13 -1.86 5.54
C ALA A 172 11.20 -3.30 4.98
N LEU A 173 12.18 -3.59 4.14
CA LEU A 173 12.41 -4.92 3.56
C LEU A 173 12.77 -5.97 4.62
N SER A 174 13.60 -5.59 5.60
CA SER A 174 13.97 -6.46 6.72
C SER A 174 12.74 -6.80 7.59
N THR A 175 11.91 -5.80 7.90
CA THR A 175 10.66 -5.97 8.65
C THR A 175 9.69 -6.88 7.90
N MET A 176 9.47 -6.63 6.60
CA MET A 176 8.65 -7.50 5.73
C MET A 176 9.13 -8.95 5.77
N LYS A 177 10.44 -9.18 5.63
CA LYS A 177 11.03 -10.53 5.68
C LYS A 177 10.83 -11.20 7.03
N ALA A 178 10.95 -10.45 8.12
CA ALA A 178 10.69 -10.98 9.46
C ALA A 178 9.22 -11.38 9.61
N VAL A 179 8.27 -10.54 9.18
CA VAL A 179 6.83 -10.84 9.24
C VAL A 179 6.46 -12.08 8.44
N LYS A 180 7.05 -12.30 7.25
CA LYS A 180 6.84 -13.54 6.48
C LYS A 180 7.21 -14.83 7.23
N GLN A 181 8.03 -14.72 8.27
CA GLN A 181 8.43 -15.84 9.14
C GLN A 181 7.55 -15.97 10.39
N ALA A 182 6.51 -15.15 10.53
CA ALA A 182 5.49 -15.34 11.56
C ALA A 182 4.75 -16.64 11.25
N ARG A 183 5.13 -17.69 11.99
CA ARG A 183 4.30 -18.87 12.24
C ARG A 183 3.53 -18.65 13.52
#